data_AF-A0A2S9FWH2-F1
#
_entry.id   AF-A0A2S9FWH2-F1
#
_cell.length_a   1.000
_cell.length_b   1.000
_cell.length_c   1.000
_cell.angle_alpha   90.00
_cell.angle_beta   90.00
_cell.angle_gamma   90.00
#
_symmetry.space_group_name_H-M   'P 1'
#
loop_
_entity.id
_entity.type
_entity.pdbx_description
1 polymer ?
#
loop_
_entity_poly.entity_id
_entity_poly.type
_entity_poly.pdbx_seq_one_letter_code
_entity_poly.pdbx_strand_id
1 'polypeptide(L)' 'KFRPSPQAMKPLRTAVDRGAVSIRGMDRTIRVAWTLCDLAGRTAPSEEDVMTAMSFREAGGSR' A
#
# COMPACT_ATOMS: atom_id res chain seq x y z
N LYS A 1 10.73 -13.19 -4.18
CA LYS A 1 9.66 -12.47 -4.92
C LYS A 1 8.68 -11.89 -3.90
N PHE A 2 8.83 -10.61 -3.52
CA PHE A 2 8.15 -9.98 -2.37
C PHE A 2 6.79 -9.36 -2.72
N ARG A 3 5.91 -10.11 -3.38
CA ARG A 3 4.56 -9.61 -3.69
C ARG A 3 3.63 -9.91 -2.52
N PRO A 4 2.92 -8.90 -1.96
CA PRO A 4 1.87 -9.14 -0.99
C PRO A 4 0.78 -10.04 -1.55
N SER A 5 -0.06 -10.57 -0.66
CA SER A 5 -1.16 -11.46 -1.07
C SER A 5 -2.12 -10.75 -2.04
N PRO A 6 -2.85 -11.49 -2.89
CA PRO A 6 -3.86 -10.91 -3.77
C PRO A 6 -4.91 -10.10 -3.00
N GLN A 7 -5.25 -10.53 -1.77
CA GLN A 7 -6.17 -9.82 -0.90
C GLN A 7 -5.61 -8.48 -0.44
N ALA A 8 -4.37 -8.45 0.06
CA ALA A 8 -3.70 -7.21 0.45
C ALA A 8 -3.55 -6.23 -0.73
N MET A 9 -3.38 -6.75 -1.95
CA MET A 9 -3.26 -5.95 -3.16
C MET A 9 -4.59 -5.40 -3.70
N LYS A 10 -5.74 -5.94 -3.28
CA LYS A 10 -7.06 -5.63 -3.87
C LYS A 10 -7.44 -4.15 -3.76
N PRO A 11 -7.30 -3.46 -2.60
CA PRO A 11 -7.65 -2.05 -2.50
C PRO A 11 -6.75 -1.17 -3.38
N LEU A 12 -5.44 -1.45 -3.36
CA LEU A 12 -4.46 -0.68 -4.13
C LEU A 12 -4.63 -0.86 -5.64
N ARG A 13 -4.94 -2.08 -6.10
CA ARG A 13 -5.25 -2.33 -7.51
C ARG A 13 -6.51 -1.58 -7.94
N THR A 14 -7.57 -1.62 -7.14
CA THR A 14 -8.81 -0.87 -7.40
C THR A 14 -8.53 0.63 -7.52
N ALA A 15 -7.67 1.19 -6.67
CA ALA A 15 -7.32 2.61 -6.73
C ALA A 15 -6.50 2.97 -7.97
N VAL A 16 -5.63 2.08 -8.45
CA VAL A 16 -4.91 2.24 -9.72
C VAL A 16 -5.86 2.16 -10.90
N ASP A 17 -6.75 1.17 -10.93
CA ASP A 17 -7.72 0.97 -12.02
C ASP A 17 -8.68 2.18 -12.15
N ARG A 18 -8.99 2.84 -11.04
CA ARG A 18 -9.79 4.08 -11.00
C ARG A 18 -8.99 5.36 -11.29
N GLY A 19 -7.68 5.26 -11.52
CA GLY A 19 -6.81 6.42 -11.74
C GLY A 19 -6.54 7.27 -10.49
N ALA A 20 -7.00 6.85 -9.31
CA ALA A 20 -6.76 7.55 -8.04
C ALA A 20 -5.29 7.42 -7.58
N VAL A 21 -4.60 6.35 -7.99
CA VAL A 21 -3.19 6.11 -7.68
C VAL A 21 -2.43 5.78 -8.97
N SER A 22 -1.32 6.46 -9.22
CA SER A 22 -0.44 6.11 -10.35
C SER A 22 0.32 4.80 -10.08
N ILE A 23 0.86 4.16 -11.13
CA ILE A 23 1.72 2.97 -10.97
C ILE A 23 2.93 3.24 -10.06
N ARG A 24 3.55 4.43 -10.16
CA ARG A 24 4.61 4.85 -9.23
C ARG A 24 4.07 5.05 -7.81
N GLY A 25 2.82 5.49 -7.69
CA GLY A 25 2.10 5.57 -6.42
C GLY A 25 1.92 4.20 -5.78
N MET A 26 1.51 3.20 -6.56
CA MET A 26 1.39 1.82 -6.13
C MET A 26 2.70 1.26 -5.59
N ASP A 27 3.81 1.41 -6.33
CA ASP A 27 5.13 0.90 -5.90
C ASP A 27 5.57 1.49 -4.54
N ARG A 28 5.43 2.81 -4.38
CA ARG A 28 5.73 3.50 -3.12
C ARG A 28 4.81 3.05 -1.98
N THR A 29 3.52 2.86 -2.24
CA THR A 29 2.58 2.35 -1.22
C THR A 29 2.97 0.94 -0.77
N ILE A 30 3.37 0.08 -1.69
CA ILE A 30 3.84 -1.28 -1.36
C ILE A 30 5.09 -1.21 -0.47
N ARG A 31 6.05 -0.31 -0.76
CA ARG A 31 7.23 -0.12 0.09
C ARG A 31 6.86 0.28 1.53
N VAL A 32 5.94 1.22 1.69
CA VAL A 32 5.46 1.64 3.02
C VAL A 32 4.71 0.51 3.73
N ALA A 33 3.88 -0.27 3.02
CA ALA A 33 3.18 -1.41 3.60
C ALA A 33 4.15 -2.49 4.11
N TRP A 34 5.29 -2.70 3.43
CA TRP A 34 6.37 -3.56 3.93
C TRP A 34 7.00 -3.00 5.21
N THR A 35 7.26 -1.70 5.28
CA THR A 35 7.74 -1.08 6.53
C THR A 35 6.76 -1.27 7.68
N LEU A 36 5.46 -1.10 7.45
CA LEU A 36 4.42 -1.34 8.48
C LEU A 36 4.38 -2.81 8.93
N CYS A 37 4.49 -3.74 7.98
CA CYS A 37 4.59 -5.17 8.26
C CYS A 37 5.82 -5.50 9.11
N ASP A 38 6.99 -4.96 8.76
CA ASP A 38 8.25 -5.17 9.48
C ASP A 38 8.16 -4.63 10.91
N LEU A 39 7.61 -3.43 11.09
CA LEU A 39 7.36 -2.84 12.41
C LEU A 39 6.39 -3.66 13.26
N ALA A 40 5.42 -4.32 12.62
CA ALA A 40 4.49 -5.24 13.28
C ALA A 40 5.07 -6.65 13.52
N GLY A 41 6.33 -6.91 13.15
CA GLY A 41 6.97 -8.22 13.30
C GLY A 41 6.36 -9.32 12.44
N ARG A 42 5.67 -8.97 11.36
CA ARG A 42 5.01 -9.90 10.44
C ARG A 42 5.91 -10.20 9.24
N THR A 43 5.65 -11.31 8.55
CA THR A 43 6.46 -11.77 7.40
C THR A 43 5.89 -11.37 6.06
N ALA A 44 4.65 -10.83 6.02
CA ALA A 44 4.01 -10.33 4.82
C ALA A 44 2.96 -9.25 5.16
N PRO A 45 2.84 -8.18 4.34
CA PRO A 45 1.83 -7.16 4.53
C PRO A 45 0.41 -7.72 4.43
N SER A 46 -0.45 -7.25 5.32
CA SER A 46 -1.89 -7.49 5.29
C SER A 46 -2.59 -6.41 4.45
N GLU A 47 -3.90 -6.58 4.24
CA GLU A 47 -4.74 -5.54 3.65
C GLU A 47 -4.72 -4.24 4.48
N GLU A 48 -4.64 -4.35 5.80
CA GLU A 48 -4.59 -3.22 6.72
C GLU A 48 -3.31 -2.39 6.56
N ASP A 49 -2.15 -3.03 6.37
CA ASP A 49 -0.91 -2.29 6.09
C ASP A 49 -1.01 -1.51 4.80
N VAL A 50 -1.61 -2.12 3.77
CA VAL A 50 -1.76 -1.47 2.46
C VAL A 50 -2.72 -0.29 2.55
N MET A 51 -3.85 -0.46 3.24
CA MET A 51 -4.81 0.63 3.47
C MET A 51 -4.20 1.77 4.30
N THR A 52 -3.41 1.45 5.32
CA THR A 52 -2.69 2.44 6.14
C THR A 52 -1.62 3.16 5.31
N ALA A 53 -0.85 2.44 4.50
CA ALA A 53 0.12 3.03 3.59
C ALA A 53 -0.53 3.95 2.53
N MET A 54 -1.76 3.63 2.10
CA MET A 54 -2.54 4.48 1.19
C MET A 54 -2.99 5.77 1.87
N SER A 55 -3.42 5.73 3.14
CA SER A 55 -3.91 6.92 3.86
C SER A 55 -2.82 7.97 4.07
N PHE A 56 -1.54 7.58 4.18
CA PHE A 56 -0.41 8.50 4.27
C PHE A 56 -0.22 9.35 3.00
N ARG A 57 -0.77 8.94 1.85
CA ARG A 57 -0.72 9.75 0.62
C ARG A 57 -1.61 10.98 0.70
N GLU A 58 -2.82 10.82 1.24
CA GLU A 58 -3.78 11.91 1.40
C GLU A 58 -3.23 12.98 2.35
N ALA A 59 -2.53 12.57 3.40
CA ALA A 59 -1.91 13.47 4.37
C ALA A 59 -0.73 14.28 3.80
N GLY A 60 -0.12 13.84 2.69
CA GLY A 60 1.07 14.47 2.10
C GLY A 60 0.78 15.50 0.99
N GLY A 61 -0.47 15.62 0.54
CA GLY A 61 -0.89 16.48 -0.58
C GLY A 61 -1.56 17.80 -0.20
N SER A 62 -1.87 18.03 1.07
CA SER A 62 -2.51 19.26 1.55
C SER A 62 -1.53 20.29 2.13
N ARG A 63 -0.40 20.53 1.46
CA ARG A 63 0.47 21.68 1.74
C ARG A 63 0.49 22.65 0.58
#